data_AF-A0ABD4XG77-F1
#
_entry.id   AF-A0ABD4XG77-F1
#
_cell.length_a   1.000
_cell.length_b   1.000
_cell.length_c   1.000
_cell.angle_alpha   90.00
_cell.angle_beta   90.00
_cell.angle_gamma   90.00
#
_symmetry.space_group_name_H-M   'P 1'
#
loop_
_entity.id
_entity.type
_entity.pdbx_description
1 polymer ?
#
loop_
_entity_poly.entity_id
_entity_poly.type
_entity_poly.pdbx_seq_one_letter_code
_entity_poly.pdbx_strand_id
1 'polypeptide(L)'
;MRKQHPFDFEKWDKYLAEAEDVSVDWIAGDHMTTYPNYDKRMVALAQAFEWSDFYDQNFDRTLHQKAHDQLLEENVDLIARTSHDFRELRAVTSVVIHGEVRLEGLWAAMLEKGILRRLLQRLQSQIPDDFPGPNY
;
A
#
# COMPACT_ATOMS: atom_id res chain seq x y z
N MET A 1 12.31 -11.82 22.23
CA MET A 1 11.02 -11.95 21.51
C MET A 1 10.93 -10.79 20.54
N ARG A 2 10.85 -11.03 19.22
CA ARG A 2 10.54 -9.94 18.27
C ARG A 2 9.15 -9.44 18.63
N LYS A 3 9.00 -8.15 18.94
CA LYS A 3 7.68 -7.53 19.05
C LYS A 3 7.06 -7.62 17.66
N GLN A 4 5.98 -8.38 17.52
CA GLN A 4 5.16 -8.33 16.30
C GLN A 4 4.55 -6.93 16.22
N HIS A 5 4.52 -6.37 15.02
CA HIS A 5 3.90 -5.08 14.76
C HIS A 5 2.64 -5.33 13.94
N PRO A 6 1.49 -5.54 14.61
CA PRO A 6 0.26 -5.91 13.92
C PRO A 6 -0.24 -4.76 13.04
N PHE A 7 -0.85 -5.12 11.91
CA PHE A 7 -1.53 -4.18 11.02
C PHE A 7 -3.03 -4.44 11.05
N ASP A 8 -3.83 -3.41 11.33
CA ASP A 8 -5.27 -3.51 11.46
C ASP A 8 -5.95 -3.39 10.09
N PHE A 9 -6.01 -4.51 9.36
CA PHE A 9 -6.63 -4.56 8.03
C PHE A 9 -8.09 -4.12 8.04
N GLU A 10 -8.86 -4.44 9.07
CA GLU A 10 -10.29 -4.11 9.11
C GLU A 10 -10.52 -2.61 9.24
N LYS A 11 -9.75 -1.94 10.12
CA LYS A 11 -9.77 -0.48 10.25
C LYS A 11 -9.43 0.20 8.94
N TRP A 12 -8.37 -0.25 8.27
CA TRP A 12 -7.90 0.39 7.04
C TRP A 12 -8.78 0.07 5.85
N ASP A 13 -9.39 -1.11 5.76
CA ASP A 13 -10.39 -1.43 4.73
C ASP A 13 -11.61 -0.51 4.84
N LYS A 14 -12.13 -0.29 6.05
CA LYS A 14 -13.24 0.66 6.28
C LYS A 14 -12.90 2.07 5.79
N TYR A 15 -11.72 2.56 6.15
CA TYR A 15 -11.24 3.86 5.67
C TYR A 15 -11.10 3.91 4.15
N LEU A 16 -10.47 2.90 3.54
CA LEU A 16 -10.26 2.87 2.10
C LEU A 16 -11.56 2.69 1.31
N ALA A 17 -12.57 2.03 1.89
CA ALA A 17 -13.91 1.95 1.31
C ALA A 17 -14.60 3.31 1.23
N GLU A 18 -14.33 4.20 2.19
CA GLU A 18 -14.86 5.57 2.20
C GLU A 18 -14.10 6.49 1.23
N ALA A 19 -12.83 6.19 0.95
CA ALA A 19 -11.96 6.99 0.08
C ALA A 19 -11.99 6.55 -1.40
N GLU A 20 -12.54 5.36 -1.69
CA GLU A 20 -12.74 4.86 -3.06
C GLU A 20 -13.73 5.76 -3.82
N ASP A 21 -13.43 6.06 -5.08
CA ASP A 21 -14.17 7.00 -5.93
C ASP A 21 -14.27 8.45 -5.40
N VAL A 22 -13.51 8.80 -4.35
CA VAL A 22 -13.42 10.18 -3.84
C VAL A 22 -12.14 10.83 -4.34
N SER A 23 -12.28 11.88 -5.15
CA SER A 23 -11.13 12.64 -5.67
C SER A 23 -10.31 13.27 -4.55
N VAL A 24 -8.99 13.16 -4.65
CA VAL A 24 -8.06 13.84 -3.74
C VAL A 24 -7.86 15.27 -4.20
N ASP A 25 -8.16 16.22 -3.32
CA ASP A 25 -7.94 17.65 -3.61
C ASP A 25 -6.45 17.95 -3.78
N TRP A 26 -6.11 18.84 -4.71
CA TRP A 26 -4.75 19.32 -4.90
C TRP A 26 -4.62 20.76 -4.40
N ILE A 27 -3.57 21.06 -3.63
CA ILE A 27 -3.32 22.39 -3.07
C ILE A 27 -2.08 22.99 -3.74
N ALA A 28 -2.17 24.27 -4.11
CA ALA A 28 -1.03 25.04 -4.58
C ALA A 28 -0.05 25.31 -3.42
N GLY A 29 1.20 24.87 -3.58
CA GLY A 29 2.29 25.17 -2.65
C GLY A 29 2.97 26.51 -2.92
N ASP A 30 3.82 26.90 -1.97
CA ASP A 30 4.54 28.18 -1.95
C ASP A 30 5.40 28.44 -3.20
N HIS A 31 5.70 27.41 -3.99
CA HIS A 31 6.50 27.48 -5.21
C HIS A 31 5.69 27.23 -6.50
N MET A 32 4.38 27.45 -6.50
CA MET A 32 3.48 27.17 -7.64
C MET A 32 3.45 25.68 -8.05
N THR A 33 3.90 24.79 -7.17
CA THR A 33 3.81 23.34 -7.32
C THR A 33 2.54 22.85 -6.63
N THR A 34 1.67 22.10 -7.31
CA THR A 34 0.48 21.52 -6.70
C THR A 34 0.78 20.18 -6.08
N TYR A 35 0.39 19.98 -4.83
CA TYR A 35 0.54 18.70 -4.12
C TYR A 35 -0.82 18.14 -3.68
N PRO A 36 -0.97 16.81 -3.64
CA PRO A 36 -2.19 16.18 -3.18
C PRO A 36 -2.40 16.40 -1.68
N ASN A 37 -3.62 16.73 -1.29
CA ASN A 37 -4.04 16.96 0.09
C ASN A 37 -4.59 15.68 0.70
N TYR A 38 -3.71 14.88 1.27
CA TYR A 38 -4.11 13.66 1.94
C TYR A 38 -4.70 13.91 3.33
N ASP A 39 -5.80 13.21 3.64
CA ASP A 39 -6.30 13.11 5.01
C ASP A 39 -5.21 12.51 5.92
N LYS A 40 -5.16 12.96 7.17
CA LYS A 40 -4.34 12.37 8.25
C LYS A 40 -4.52 10.86 8.36
N ARG A 41 -5.69 10.33 7.99
CA ARG A 41 -5.95 8.88 7.93
C ARG A 41 -5.07 8.16 6.91
N MET A 42 -4.81 8.75 5.73
CA MET A 42 -3.91 8.16 4.74
C MET A 42 -2.47 8.10 5.26
N VAL A 43 -2.00 9.18 5.86
CA VAL A 43 -0.66 9.25 6.46
C VAL A 43 -0.53 8.24 7.60
N ALA A 44 -1.56 8.12 8.44
CA ALA A 44 -1.58 7.13 9.52
C ALA A 44 -1.62 5.69 9.01
N LEU A 45 -2.29 5.42 7.88
CA LEU A 45 -2.27 4.12 7.21
C LEU A 45 -0.86 3.79 6.73
N ALA A 46 -0.22 4.72 6.02
CA ALA A 46 1.14 4.55 5.51
C ALA A 46 2.13 4.25 6.65
N GLN A 47 2.10 5.07 7.71
CA GLN A 47 2.95 4.86 8.90
C GLN A 47 2.65 3.52 9.58
N ALA A 48 1.38 3.15 9.76
CA ALA A 48 1.02 1.88 10.36
C ALA A 48 1.51 0.69 9.51
N PHE A 49 1.43 0.80 8.19
CA PHE A 49 1.90 -0.23 7.28
C PHE A 49 3.42 -0.34 7.31
N GLU A 50 4.15 0.75 7.18
CA GLU A 50 5.63 0.79 7.21
C GLU A 50 6.21 0.20 8.49
N TRP A 51 5.52 0.40 9.62
CA TRP A 51 5.94 -0.14 10.91
C TRP A 51 5.50 -1.59 11.14
N SER A 52 4.66 -2.15 10.27
CA SER A 52 4.12 -3.50 10.42
C SER A 52 5.07 -4.57 9.90
N ASP A 53 4.83 -5.82 10.33
CA ASP A 53 5.55 -6.98 9.79
C ASP A 53 5.26 -7.22 8.29
N PHE A 54 4.20 -6.62 7.73
CA PHE A 54 3.82 -6.71 6.32
C PHE A 54 4.68 -5.84 5.41
N TYR A 55 5.32 -4.80 5.94
CA TYR A 55 6.24 -4.00 5.15
C TYR A 55 7.46 -4.83 4.74
N ASP A 56 7.72 -4.92 3.44
CA ASP A 56 8.96 -5.48 2.92
C ASP A 56 10.03 -4.39 2.87
N GLN A 57 10.95 -4.38 3.82
CA GLN A 57 12.09 -3.44 3.83
C GLN A 57 13.01 -3.57 2.62
N ASN A 58 12.94 -4.69 1.90
CA ASN A 58 13.73 -4.96 0.70
C ASN A 58 12.84 -5.03 -0.55
N PHE A 59 11.71 -4.30 -0.56
CA PHE A 59 10.74 -4.33 -1.67
C PHE A 59 11.42 -4.14 -3.03
N ASP A 60 12.38 -3.22 -3.18
CA ASP A 60 13.11 -2.99 -4.45
C ASP A 60 13.77 -4.29 -4.97
N ARG A 61 14.40 -5.06 -4.07
CA ARG A 61 15.02 -6.35 -4.42
C ARG A 61 13.98 -7.42 -4.73
N THR A 62 12.90 -7.49 -3.94
CA THR A 62 11.83 -8.47 -4.15
C THR A 62 11.12 -8.22 -5.49
N LEU A 63 10.85 -6.96 -5.83
CA LEU A 63 10.26 -6.56 -7.12
C LEU A 63 11.17 -6.95 -8.28
N HIS A 64 12.47 -6.68 -8.19
CA HIS A 64 13.43 -7.11 -9.21
C HIS A 64 13.43 -8.64 -9.41
N GLN A 65 13.42 -9.40 -8.31
CA GLN A 65 13.33 -10.87 -8.37
C GLN A 65 12.02 -11.39 -8.98
N LYS A 66 10.95 -10.59 -8.91
CA LYS A 66 9.64 -10.88 -9.49
C LYS A 66 9.46 -10.29 -10.89
N ALA A 67 10.52 -9.74 -11.48
CA ALA A 67 10.52 -9.09 -12.78
C ALA A 67 9.58 -7.86 -12.86
N HIS A 68 9.42 -7.15 -11.74
CA HIS A 68 8.63 -5.91 -11.62
C HIS A 68 9.53 -4.68 -11.55
N ASP A 69 10.43 -4.54 -12.51
CA ASP A 69 11.39 -3.42 -12.55
C ASP A 69 10.72 -2.06 -12.84
N GLN A 70 9.54 -2.09 -13.46
CA GLN A 70 8.71 -0.92 -13.75
C GLN A 70 7.26 -1.22 -13.40
N LEU A 71 6.85 -0.84 -12.18
CA LEU A 71 5.46 -0.92 -11.75
C LEU A 71 4.70 0.31 -12.24
N LEU A 72 4.03 0.17 -13.37
CA LEU A 72 2.99 1.08 -13.80
C LEU A 72 1.72 0.84 -12.97
N GLU A 73 0.86 1.85 -12.88
CA GLU A 73 -0.42 1.77 -12.17
C GLU A 73 -1.26 0.55 -12.62
N GLU A 74 -1.33 0.30 -13.93
CA GLU A 74 -2.06 -0.83 -14.51
C GLU A 74 -1.50 -2.20 -14.04
N ASN A 75 -0.18 -2.29 -13.88
CA ASN A 75 0.46 -3.50 -13.36
C ASN A 75 0.10 -3.71 -11.89
N VAL A 76 0.06 -2.62 -11.10
CA VAL A 76 -0.34 -2.67 -9.69
C VAL A 76 -1.80 -3.12 -9.56
N ASP A 77 -2.72 -2.57 -10.36
CA ASP A 77 -4.13 -2.98 -10.33
C ASP A 77 -4.31 -4.45 -10.77
N LEU A 78 -3.57 -4.89 -11.80
CA LEU A 78 -3.57 -6.29 -12.22
C LEU A 78 -3.12 -7.20 -11.08
N ILE A 79 -1.99 -6.90 -10.44
CA ILE A 79 -1.46 -7.66 -9.30
C ILE A 79 -2.47 -7.69 -8.15
N ALA A 80 -3.10 -6.55 -7.83
CA ALA A 80 -4.12 -6.46 -6.78
C ALA A 80 -5.32 -7.40 -7.03
N ARG A 81 -5.64 -7.66 -8.30
CA ARG A 81 -6.77 -8.52 -8.71
C ARG A 81 -6.39 -9.99 -8.89
N THR A 82 -5.16 -10.29 -9.30
CA THR A 82 -4.81 -11.63 -9.79
C THR A 82 -3.70 -12.32 -9.00
N SER A 83 -2.85 -11.58 -8.27
CA SER A 83 -1.71 -12.22 -7.60
C SER A 83 -2.15 -13.15 -6.47
N HIS A 84 -1.43 -14.26 -6.35
CA HIS A 84 -1.52 -15.22 -5.25
C HIS A 84 -0.18 -15.35 -4.53
N ASP A 85 0.79 -14.50 -4.86
CA ASP A 85 2.11 -14.52 -4.26
C ASP A 85 2.16 -13.48 -3.14
N PHE A 86 2.15 -13.96 -1.91
CA PHE A 86 2.22 -13.12 -0.73
C PHE A 86 3.45 -12.19 -0.71
N ARG A 87 4.61 -12.64 -1.18
CA ARG A 87 5.83 -11.81 -1.20
C ARG A 87 5.74 -10.72 -2.25
N GLU A 88 5.14 -11.03 -3.41
CA GLU A 88 4.85 -10.04 -4.44
C GLU A 88 3.87 -8.99 -3.93
N LEU A 89 2.75 -9.41 -3.34
CA LEU A 89 1.74 -8.51 -2.76
C LEU A 89 2.34 -7.59 -1.69
N ARG A 90 3.21 -8.12 -0.82
CA ARG A 90 3.93 -7.31 0.17
C ARG A 90 4.83 -6.27 -0.47
N ALA A 91 5.67 -6.69 -1.42
CA ALA A 91 6.62 -5.78 -2.07
C ALA A 91 5.91 -4.69 -2.87
N VAL A 92 4.84 -5.04 -3.59
CA VAL A 92 4.00 -4.10 -4.35
C VAL A 92 3.28 -3.13 -3.41
N THR A 93 2.72 -3.62 -2.30
CA THR A 93 2.10 -2.73 -1.30
C THR A 93 3.14 -1.80 -0.68
N SER A 94 4.33 -2.31 -0.33
CA SER A 94 5.43 -1.51 0.21
C SER A 94 5.90 -0.42 -0.75
N VAL A 95 6.06 -0.72 -2.04
CA VAL A 95 6.48 0.32 -3.01
C VAL A 95 5.36 1.33 -3.26
N VAL A 96 4.09 0.94 -3.18
CA VAL A 96 2.97 1.90 -3.26
C VAL A 96 2.94 2.83 -2.05
N ILE A 97 3.07 2.28 -0.84
CA ILE A 97 3.11 3.08 0.39
C ILE A 97 4.34 4.00 0.40
N HIS A 98 5.52 3.48 0.04
CA HIS A 98 6.74 4.29 -0.01
C HIS A 98 6.80 5.25 -1.21
N GLY A 99 6.09 4.92 -2.29
CA GLY A 99 6.24 5.50 -3.61
C GLY A 99 5.77 6.95 -3.75
N GLU A 100 4.91 7.43 -2.85
CA GLU A 100 4.48 8.84 -2.84
C GLU A 100 5.66 9.81 -2.73
N VAL A 101 6.71 9.43 -2.01
CA VAL A 101 7.94 10.22 -1.88
C VAL A 101 8.68 10.36 -3.22
N ARG A 102 8.50 9.38 -4.12
CA ARG A 102 9.19 9.31 -5.43
C ARG A 102 8.32 9.79 -6.59
N LEU A 103 7.01 9.61 -6.48
CA LEU A 103 6.01 9.95 -7.50
C LEU A 103 4.80 10.59 -6.80
N GLU A 104 4.77 11.91 -6.83
CA GLU A 104 3.68 12.71 -6.29
C GLU A 104 2.35 12.35 -6.96
N GLY A 105 1.30 12.13 -6.16
CA GLY A 105 -0.03 11.75 -6.64
C GLY A 105 -0.22 10.24 -6.84
N LEU A 106 0.76 9.40 -6.51
CA LEU A 106 0.60 7.95 -6.56
C LEU A 106 -0.50 7.49 -5.61
N TRP A 107 -0.49 7.93 -4.34
CA TRP A 107 -1.54 7.58 -3.39
C TRP A 107 -2.90 8.08 -3.84
N ALA A 108 -3.00 9.27 -4.43
CA ALA A 108 -4.25 9.77 -4.99
C ALA A 108 -4.83 8.79 -6.03
N ALA A 109 -4.02 8.40 -7.02
CA ALA A 109 -4.44 7.43 -8.03
C ALA A 109 -4.83 6.07 -7.43
N MET A 110 -4.09 5.59 -6.43
CA MET A 110 -4.36 4.32 -5.76
C MET A 110 -5.63 4.33 -4.91
N LEU A 111 -5.94 5.46 -4.27
CA LEU A 111 -7.13 5.68 -3.46
C LEU A 111 -8.37 5.80 -4.33
N GLU A 112 -8.35 6.73 -5.29
CA GLU A 112 -9.48 7.03 -6.17
C GLU A 112 -9.96 5.79 -6.92
N LYS A 113 -9.02 4.96 -7.40
CA LYS A 113 -9.32 3.75 -8.18
C LYS A 113 -9.57 2.51 -7.31
N GLY A 114 -9.50 2.63 -5.99
CA GLY A 114 -9.64 1.51 -5.04
C GLY A 114 -8.51 0.46 -5.14
N ILE A 115 -7.39 0.78 -5.77
CA ILE A 115 -6.28 -0.17 -5.98
C ILE A 115 -5.62 -0.52 -4.65
N LEU A 116 -5.36 0.47 -3.80
CA LEU A 116 -4.74 0.24 -2.49
C LEU A 116 -5.60 -0.66 -1.60
N ARG A 117 -6.92 -0.49 -1.67
CA ARG A 117 -7.88 -1.33 -0.95
C ARG A 117 -7.80 -2.78 -1.41
N ARG A 118 -7.85 -3.01 -2.73
CA ARG A 118 -7.73 -4.36 -3.33
C ARG A 118 -6.40 -5.01 -2.97
N LEU A 119 -5.30 -4.26 -3.00
CA LEU A 119 -3.98 -4.75 -2.57
C LEU A 119 -4.00 -5.24 -1.13
N LEU A 120 -4.52 -4.44 -0.19
CA LEU A 120 -4.56 -4.82 1.22
C LEU A 120 -5.48 -6.01 1.49
N GLN A 121 -6.66 -6.06 0.86
CA GLN A 121 -7.57 -7.21 0.96
C GLN A 121 -6.91 -8.48 0.43
N ARG A 122 -6.25 -8.40 -0.73
CA ARG A 122 -5.56 -9.53 -1.33
C ARG A 122 -4.40 -9.98 -0.44
N LEU A 123 -3.58 -9.04 0.02
CA LEU A 123 -2.48 -9.30 0.95
C LEU A 123 -2.98 -10.02 2.22
N GLN A 124 -4.08 -9.56 2.82
CA GLN A 124 -4.70 -10.20 3.98
C GLN A 124 -5.18 -11.63 3.67
N SER A 125 -5.78 -11.85 2.50
CA SER A 125 -6.28 -13.17 2.09
C SER A 125 -5.16 -14.19 1.81
N GLN A 126 -3.94 -13.72 1.55
CA GLN A 126 -2.79 -14.55 1.18
C GLN A 126 -1.77 -14.67 2.33
N ILE A 127 -2.11 -14.27 3.56
CA ILE A 127 -1.22 -14.39 4.72
C ILE A 127 -0.93 -15.88 4.96
N PRO A 128 0.35 -16.31 4.90
CA PRO A 128 0.73 -17.67 5.24
C PRO A 128 0.51 -17.98 6.72
N ASP A 129 0.15 -19.23 7.05
CA ASP A 129 -0.03 -19.68 8.44
C ASP A 129 1.23 -19.55 9.30
N ASP A 130 2.41 -19.58 8.67
CA ASP A 130 3.73 -19.46 9.31
C ASP A 130 4.30 -18.04 9.28
N PHE A 131 3.57 -17.09 8.70
CA PHE A 131 3.88 -15.67 8.82
C PHE A 131 3.73 -15.24 10.28
N PRO A 132 4.54 -14.31 10.82
CA PRO A 132 4.37 -13.83 12.19
C PRO A 132 2.93 -13.33 12.43
N GLY A 133 2.10 -14.23 12.96
CA GLY A 133 0.73 -14.06 13.45
C GLY A 133 0.61 -14.76 14.79
N PRO A 134 -0.52 -14.64 15.50
CA PRO A 134 -0.64 -15.08 16.89
C PRO A 134 -0.46 -16.59 16.94
N ASN A 135 0.67 -17.04 17.50
CA ASN A 135 0.71 -18.38 18.08
C ASN A 135 -0.35 -18.36 19.19
N TYR A 136 -1.44 -19.10 18.95
CA TYR A 136 -2.51 -19.37 19.92
C TYR A 136 -1.97 -19.72 21.31
#